data_AF-A0A060XXG6-F1
#
_entry.id   AF-A0A060XXG6-F1
#
_cell.length_a   1.000
_cell.length_b   1.000
_cell.length_c   1.000
_cell.angle_alpha   90.00
_cell.angle_beta   90.00
_cell.angle_gamma   90.00
#
_symmetry.space_group_name_H-M   'P 1'
#
loop_
_entity.id
_entity.type
_entity.pdbx_description
1 polymer ?
#
loop_
_entity_poly.entity_id
_entity_poly.type
_entity_poly.pdbx_seq_one_letter_code
_entity_poly.pdbx_strand_id
1 'polypeptide(L)'
;MWQHCALLLSLSLLPVVSGGADSKGVTTSLTTKWASTPLLLEASEFLAEESQEMFWDFVEANQNIKGEHDDTDQAYYDLIVKRASALLSTVQLNMLKFALSLRAYSATVQSFQQIASNEPPPSGCSAFFNVHGEKSCDTEKLTALMETAAERPKPYLFKSDHRFPGSNPDIPVVILYAEIGSSEFTMFHQLMLSKANKGLATYVLRHYLASPSSHRVYLSGYGVELAIKNQEYKAKDDTQVQGAEVNATLMGENDPVDEVQGFLFGKLKTLYPELKEQLKELRKHLVESTNEMAPLKVWQMQDLSFQTAARILAAPSSDALNVMRDLSQNFLPRLGPSLKQWSALRYVKRWKRTRSSLRELWDCSLETLLSSSTDYT
;
A
#
# COMPACT_ATOMS: atom_id res chain seq x y z
N MET A 1 -34.33 -37.72 41.23
CA MET A 1 -34.34 -36.33 40.72
C MET A 1 -32.97 -35.66 40.68
N TRP A 2 -32.03 -35.98 41.59
CA TRP A 2 -30.69 -35.33 41.58
C TRP A 2 -29.69 -35.88 40.56
N GLN A 3 -29.87 -37.11 40.05
CA GLN A 3 -28.99 -37.69 39.03
C GLN A 3 -29.27 -37.20 37.61
N HIS A 4 -30.49 -36.71 37.32
CA HIS A 4 -30.83 -36.17 35.99
C HIS A 4 -30.41 -34.70 35.82
N CYS A 5 -30.18 -33.96 36.91
CA CYS A 5 -29.64 -32.60 36.86
C CYS A 5 -28.13 -32.57 36.57
N ALA A 6 -27.38 -33.58 37.04
CA ALA A 6 -25.93 -33.64 36.83
C ALA A 6 -25.54 -33.89 35.36
N LEU A 7 -26.38 -34.61 34.60
CA LEU A 7 -26.17 -34.90 33.17
C LEU A 7 -26.50 -33.71 32.25
N LEU A 8 -27.38 -32.79 32.68
CA LEU A 8 -27.67 -31.55 31.95
C LEU A 8 -26.62 -30.47 32.19
N LEU A 9 -25.96 -30.48 33.34
CA LEU A 9 -24.86 -29.56 33.69
C LEU A 9 -23.49 -30.00 33.13
N SER A 10 -23.31 -31.27 32.77
CA SER A 10 -22.08 -31.75 32.12
C SER A 10 -22.05 -31.52 30.60
N LEU A 11 -23.21 -31.31 29.95
CA LEU A 11 -23.28 -30.98 28.52
C LEU A 11 -23.06 -29.48 28.22
N SER A 12 -23.15 -28.60 29.21
CA SER A 12 -22.94 -27.15 29.06
C SER A 12 -21.47 -26.70 29.17
N LEU A 13 -20.54 -27.63 29.38
CA LEU A 13 -19.10 -27.37 29.55
C LEU A 13 -18.25 -27.90 28.39
N LEU A 14 -18.86 -28.26 27.25
CA LEU A 14 -18.09 -28.39 26.01
C LEU A 14 -17.70 -26.98 25.56
N PRO A 15 -16.40 -26.65 25.44
CA PRO A 15 -16.01 -25.41 24.82
C PRO A 15 -16.56 -25.44 23.41
N VAL A 16 -17.39 -24.45 23.05
CA VAL A 16 -17.61 -24.13 21.65
C VAL A 16 -16.24 -23.72 21.13
N VAL A 17 -15.51 -24.69 20.58
CA VAL A 17 -14.43 -24.39 19.65
C VAL A 17 -15.13 -23.78 18.45
N SER A 18 -15.31 -22.46 18.52
CA SER A 18 -15.47 -21.67 17.32
C SER A 18 -14.16 -21.86 16.57
N GLY A 19 -14.11 -22.89 15.72
CA GLY A 19 -13.10 -23.00 14.70
C GLY A 19 -13.22 -21.73 13.88
N GLY A 20 -12.41 -20.73 14.20
CA GLY A 20 -12.18 -19.63 13.29
C GLY A 20 -11.79 -20.29 11.98
N ALA A 21 -12.62 -20.15 10.96
CA ALA A 21 -12.24 -20.52 9.62
C ALA A 21 -11.02 -19.66 9.30
N ASP A 22 -9.84 -20.24 9.48
CA ASP A 22 -8.57 -19.55 9.31
C ASP A 22 -8.53 -19.13 7.85
N SER A 23 -8.76 -17.84 7.58
CA SER A 23 -8.81 -17.33 6.23
C SER A 23 -7.41 -17.52 5.65
N LYS A 24 -7.29 -18.34 4.61
CA LYS A 24 -6.01 -18.56 3.90
C LYS A 24 -5.57 -17.25 3.24
N GLY A 25 -4.83 -16.43 3.98
CA GLY A 25 -4.29 -15.16 3.52
C GLY A 25 -2.86 -15.30 2.99
N VAL A 26 -2.55 -14.62 1.90
CA VAL A 26 -1.17 -14.45 1.43
C VAL A 26 -0.73 -13.04 1.82
N THR A 27 0.36 -12.93 2.60
CA THR A 27 0.93 -11.65 3.02
C THR A 27 2.28 -11.44 2.36
N THR A 28 2.49 -10.27 1.76
CA THR A 28 3.75 -9.88 1.12
C THR A 28 4.17 -8.50 1.59
N SER A 29 5.43 -8.34 1.95
CA SER A 29 6.01 -7.06 2.39
C SER A 29 7.24 -6.71 1.55
N LEU A 30 7.36 -5.44 1.15
CA LEU A 30 8.56 -4.91 0.48
C LEU A 30 9.35 -4.02 1.44
N THR A 31 10.66 -4.22 1.51
CA THR A 31 11.56 -3.40 2.31
C THR A 31 12.69 -2.80 1.48
N THR A 32 13.24 -1.69 1.94
CA THR A 32 14.38 -1.02 1.31
C THR A 32 15.71 -1.74 1.60
N LYS A 33 16.79 -1.29 0.97
CA LYS A 33 18.16 -1.73 1.29
C LYS A 33 18.81 -0.88 2.39
N TRP A 34 18.20 0.24 2.78
CA TRP A 34 18.72 1.18 3.77
C TRP A 34 17.92 1.14 5.09
N ALA A 35 18.49 1.74 6.12
CA ALA A 35 17.89 1.82 7.46
C ALA A 35 16.63 2.72 7.47
N SER A 36 15.77 2.54 8.47
CA SER A 36 14.61 3.40 8.66
C SER A 36 15.04 4.84 8.96
N THR A 37 14.55 5.77 8.16
CA THR A 37 14.80 7.21 8.30
C THR A 37 13.77 7.84 9.25
N PRO A 38 14.15 8.83 10.08
CA PRO A 38 13.20 9.51 10.97
C PRO A 38 12.18 10.33 10.19
N LEU A 39 10.92 10.26 10.61
CA LEU A 39 9.81 10.98 9.96
C LEU A 39 9.98 12.51 10.00
N LEU A 40 10.68 13.05 11.01
CA LEU A 40 10.97 14.49 11.09
C LEU A 40 11.87 14.95 9.94
N LEU A 41 12.88 14.15 9.59
CA LEU A 41 13.77 14.46 8.47
C LEU A 41 13.04 14.31 7.13
N GLU A 42 12.18 13.29 7.00
CA GLU A 42 11.33 13.13 5.81
C GLU A 42 10.35 14.30 5.66
N ALA A 43 9.80 14.81 6.76
CA ALA A 43 8.93 15.98 6.75
C ALA A 43 9.68 17.27 6.37
N SER A 44 10.91 17.46 6.88
CA SER A 44 11.71 18.61 6.48
C SER A 44 12.03 18.59 4.99
N GLU A 45 12.33 17.43 4.40
CA GLU A 45 12.55 17.30 2.95
C GLU A 45 11.29 17.61 2.12
N PHE A 46 10.10 17.24 2.60
CA PHE A 46 8.85 17.67 1.96
C PHE A 46 8.72 19.20 1.93
N LEU A 47 9.00 19.87 3.06
CA LEU A 47 8.96 21.32 3.16
C LEU A 47 10.04 22.00 2.30
N ALA A 48 11.20 21.37 2.15
CA ALA A 48 12.27 21.86 1.28
C ALA A 48 11.90 21.82 -0.20
N GLU A 49 11.10 20.86 -0.63
CA GLU A 49 10.58 20.79 -2.00
C GLU A 49 9.59 21.93 -2.28
N GLU A 50 8.79 22.34 -1.28
CA GLU A 50 7.90 23.49 -1.40
C GLU A 50 8.69 24.81 -1.44
N SER A 51 9.60 25.04 -0.48
CA SER A 51 10.57 26.13 -0.53
C SER A 51 11.70 25.98 0.48
N GLN A 52 12.86 26.56 0.18
CA GLN A 52 13.98 26.62 1.14
C GLN A 52 13.64 27.43 2.40
N GLU A 53 12.79 28.46 2.29
CA GLU A 53 12.35 29.25 3.45
C GLU A 53 11.51 28.38 4.40
N MET A 54 10.53 27.64 3.87
CA MET A 54 9.72 26.71 4.67
C MET A 54 10.55 25.59 5.33
N PHE A 55 11.61 25.11 4.67
CA PHE A 55 12.56 24.19 5.29
C PHE A 55 13.19 24.80 6.55
N TRP A 56 13.74 26.01 6.44
CA TRP A 56 14.39 26.67 7.56
C TRP A 56 13.41 27.04 8.67
N ASP A 57 12.22 27.54 8.34
CA ASP A 57 11.15 27.81 9.33
C ASP A 57 10.77 26.53 10.10
N PHE A 58 10.72 25.39 9.41
CA PHE A 58 10.46 24.12 10.05
C PHE A 58 11.61 23.64 10.93
N VAL A 59 12.86 23.83 10.48
CA VAL A 59 14.04 23.53 11.29
C VAL A 59 14.04 24.36 12.58
N GLU A 60 13.76 25.66 12.48
CA GLU A 60 13.64 26.58 13.61
C GLU A 60 12.54 26.15 14.59
N ALA A 61 11.39 25.72 14.08
CA ALA A 61 10.27 25.24 14.90
C ALA A 61 10.55 23.91 15.63
N ASN A 62 11.58 23.16 15.23
CA ASN A 62 11.88 21.81 15.71
C ASN A 62 13.33 21.64 16.21
N GLN A 63 13.99 22.70 16.69
CA GLN A 63 15.39 22.61 17.17
C GLN A 63 15.58 21.52 18.25
N ASN A 64 14.69 21.46 19.26
CA ASN A 64 14.78 20.50 20.36
C ASN A 64 13.43 19.80 20.60
N ILE A 65 13.06 18.91 19.68
CA ILE A 65 11.79 18.15 19.77
C ILE A 65 11.88 16.96 20.75
N LYS A 66 13.10 16.52 21.11
CA LYS A 66 13.31 15.36 21.99
C LYS A 66 12.79 15.68 23.39
N GLY A 67 11.77 14.94 23.84
CA GLY A 67 11.12 15.10 25.14
C GLY A 67 9.79 15.87 25.14
N GLU A 68 9.29 16.29 23.96
CA GLU A 68 7.97 16.94 23.83
C GLU A 68 6.83 15.97 23.49
N HIS A 69 7.09 14.66 23.47
CA HIS A 69 6.12 13.62 23.15
C HIS A 69 6.24 12.43 24.10
N ASP A 70 5.17 11.65 24.22
CA ASP A 70 5.06 10.50 25.13
C ASP A 70 5.83 9.24 24.66
N ASP A 71 6.99 9.41 24.01
CA ASP A 71 7.87 8.33 23.48
C ASP A 71 7.22 7.27 22.56
N THR A 72 6.00 7.50 22.06
CA THR A 72 5.37 6.64 21.04
C THR A 72 5.54 7.18 19.63
N ASP A 73 5.68 6.28 18.65
CA ASP A 73 5.78 6.64 17.23
C ASP A 73 4.56 7.47 16.75
N GLN A 74 3.37 7.16 17.27
CA GLN A 74 2.16 7.90 16.94
C GLN A 74 2.15 9.31 17.51
N ALA A 75 2.53 9.49 18.79
CA ALA A 75 2.64 10.83 19.38
C ALA A 75 3.70 11.67 18.67
N TYR A 76 4.82 11.05 18.27
CA TYR A 76 5.87 11.71 17.51
C TYR A 76 5.37 12.15 16.12
N TYR A 77 4.65 11.28 15.40
CA TYR A 77 4.01 11.62 14.15
C TYR A 77 3.01 12.78 14.29
N ASP A 78 2.12 12.72 15.29
CA ASP A 78 1.12 13.76 15.51
C ASP A 78 1.77 15.11 15.85
N LEU A 79 2.88 15.10 16.60
CA LEU A 79 3.67 16.29 16.89
C LEU A 79 4.30 16.88 15.61
N ILE A 80 4.90 16.05 14.75
CA ILE A 80 5.48 16.48 13.47
C ILE A 80 4.39 17.12 12.60
N VAL A 81 3.23 16.46 12.45
CA VAL A 81 2.10 16.97 11.67
C VAL A 81 1.60 18.29 12.26
N LYS A 82 1.51 18.41 13.59
CA LYS A 82 1.11 19.65 14.27
C LYS A 82 2.09 20.79 13.98
N ARG A 83 3.40 20.54 14.07
CA ARG A 83 4.44 21.54 13.76
C ARG A 83 4.38 21.97 12.30
N ALA A 84 4.25 21.02 11.38
CA ALA A 84 4.12 21.30 9.95
C ALA A 84 2.83 22.06 9.60
N SER A 85 1.73 21.83 10.34
CA SER A 85 0.45 22.52 10.10
C SER A 85 0.49 24.03 10.34
N ALA A 86 1.48 24.53 11.09
CA ALA A 86 1.69 25.96 11.25
C ALA A 86 2.28 26.62 10.00
N LEU A 87 2.94 25.84 9.14
CA LEU A 87 3.62 26.31 7.93
C LEU A 87 2.87 25.95 6.64
N LEU A 88 2.06 24.88 6.68
CA LEU A 88 1.39 24.32 5.51
C LEU A 88 -0.11 24.65 5.48
N SER A 89 -0.65 24.84 4.28
CA SER A 89 -2.10 24.84 4.07
C SER A 89 -2.72 23.47 4.35
N THR A 90 -4.04 23.40 4.53
CA THR A 90 -4.75 22.13 4.75
C THR A 90 -4.53 21.11 3.63
N VAL A 91 -4.41 21.57 2.37
CA VAL A 91 -4.17 20.70 1.22
C VAL A 91 -2.75 20.13 1.26
N GLN A 92 -1.76 20.99 1.47
CA GLN A 92 -0.36 20.57 1.60
C GLN A 92 -0.16 19.64 2.81
N LEU A 93 -0.83 19.90 3.93
CA LEU A 93 -0.77 19.04 5.11
C LEU A 93 -1.31 17.63 4.82
N ASN A 94 -2.40 17.51 4.06
CA ASN A 94 -2.90 16.20 3.64
C ASN A 94 -1.92 15.50 2.70
N MET A 95 -1.25 16.25 1.83
CA MET A 95 -0.19 15.72 0.96
C MET A 95 1.03 15.26 1.75
N LEU A 96 1.44 16.01 2.79
CA LEU A 96 2.50 15.59 3.70
C LEU A 96 2.15 14.27 4.39
N LYS A 97 0.93 14.14 4.93
CA LYS A 97 0.48 12.88 5.55
C LYS A 97 0.54 11.70 4.58
N PHE A 98 0.13 11.93 3.33
CA PHE A 98 0.23 10.93 2.27
C PHE A 98 1.69 10.57 1.94
N ALA A 99 2.55 11.58 1.77
CA ALA A 99 3.97 11.38 1.48
C ALA A 99 4.71 10.64 2.61
N LEU A 100 4.42 10.95 3.86
CA LEU A 100 4.96 10.23 5.03
C LEU A 100 4.47 8.79 5.07
N SER A 101 3.21 8.53 4.71
CA SER A 101 2.67 7.16 4.60
C SER A 101 3.36 6.35 3.49
N LEU A 102 3.78 7.03 2.42
CA LEU A 102 4.53 6.46 1.32
C LEU A 102 6.04 6.34 1.59
N ARG A 103 6.54 7.00 2.65
CA ARG A 103 7.98 7.16 2.91
C ARG A 103 8.72 7.79 1.72
N ALA A 104 8.05 8.72 1.03
CA ALA A 104 8.50 9.27 -0.26
C ALA A 104 9.90 9.91 -0.19
N TYR A 105 10.22 10.59 0.92
CA TYR A 105 11.49 11.29 1.13
C TYR A 105 12.56 10.46 1.85
N SER A 106 12.27 9.20 2.18
CA SER A 106 13.24 8.32 2.83
C SER A 106 14.52 8.15 2.01
N ALA A 107 14.39 8.04 0.68
CA ALA A 107 15.54 7.94 -0.21
C ALA A 107 16.39 9.23 -0.22
N THR A 108 15.75 10.40 -0.13
CA THR A 108 16.45 11.70 -0.06
C THR A 108 17.25 11.81 1.24
N VAL A 109 16.65 11.46 2.38
CA VAL A 109 17.36 11.44 3.67
C VAL A 109 18.53 10.44 3.63
N GLN A 110 18.32 9.25 3.06
CA GLN A 110 19.38 8.26 2.89
C GLN A 110 20.51 8.74 1.98
N SER A 111 20.23 9.57 0.97
CA SER A 111 21.25 10.13 0.08
C SER A 111 22.26 10.98 0.85
N PHE A 112 21.80 11.77 1.83
CA PHE A 112 22.69 12.52 2.72
C PHE A 112 23.52 11.62 3.63
N GLN A 113 22.93 10.53 4.14
CA GLN A 113 23.70 9.53 4.90
C GLN A 113 24.80 8.90 4.05
N GLN A 114 24.53 8.64 2.77
CA GLN A 114 25.53 8.12 1.85
C GLN A 114 26.66 9.13 1.61
N ILE A 115 26.33 10.42 1.48
CA ILE A 115 27.34 11.50 1.39
C ILE A 115 28.19 11.53 2.66
N ALA A 116 27.57 11.50 3.84
CA ALA A 116 28.26 11.47 5.12
C ALA A 116 29.15 10.22 5.30
N SER A 117 28.79 9.08 4.69
CA SER A 117 29.63 7.88 4.70
C SER A 117 30.92 8.04 3.90
N ASN A 118 30.91 8.84 2.83
CA ASN A 118 32.10 9.19 2.05
C ASN A 118 32.92 10.30 2.74
N GLU A 119 32.25 11.09 3.58
CA GLU A 119 32.84 12.16 4.38
C GLU A 119 32.71 11.86 5.89
N PRO A 120 33.34 10.79 6.42
CA PRO A 120 33.06 10.32 7.78
C PRO A 120 33.36 11.38 8.84
N PRO A 121 32.59 11.41 9.93
CA PRO A 121 32.80 12.34 11.05
C PRO A 121 34.13 12.08 11.76
N PRO A 122 34.62 13.05 12.56
CA PRO A 122 35.63 12.77 13.57
C PRO A 122 35.11 11.72 14.58
N SER A 123 36.02 10.99 15.22
CA SER A 123 35.66 9.90 16.15
C SER A 123 34.81 10.39 17.32
N GLY A 124 33.64 9.78 17.52
CA GLY A 124 32.77 10.01 18.68
C GLY A 124 31.78 11.18 18.55
N CYS A 125 31.67 11.80 17.38
CA CYS A 125 30.75 12.93 17.17
C CYS A 125 29.38 12.48 16.63
N SER A 126 28.28 12.93 17.24
CA SER A 126 26.92 12.72 16.70
C SER A 126 26.49 13.76 15.68
N ALA A 127 27.08 14.95 15.74
CA ALA A 127 27.01 15.99 14.72
C ALA A 127 28.40 16.59 14.48
N PHE A 128 28.65 17.14 13.29
CA PHE A 128 29.94 17.73 12.97
C PHE A 128 29.85 18.77 11.85
N PHE A 129 30.81 19.69 11.83
CA PHE A 129 31.02 20.64 10.76
C PHE A 129 32.02 20.08 9.75
N ASN A 130 31.77 20.30 8.47
CA ASN A 130 32.75 20.22 7.40
C ASN A 130 32.97 21.63 6.85
N VAL A 131 34.17 22.18 7.09
CA VAL A 131 34.63 23.43 6.51
C VAL A 131 35.64 23.04 5.46
N HIS A 132 35.33 23.20 4.16
CA HIS A 132 36.28 23.01 3.04
C HIS A 132 37.17 21.74 3.18
N GLY A 133 36.55 20.61 3.51
CA GLY A 133 37.20 19.29 3.63
C GLY A 133 37.68 18.92 5.04
N GLU A 134 37.93 19.91 5.91
CA GLU A 134 38.31 19.65 7.30
C GLU A 134 37.07 19.56 8.20
N LYS A 135 37.10 18.58 9.11
CA LYS A 135 35.94 18.21 9.92
C LYS A 135 36.22 18.36 11.40
N SER A 136 35.26 18.91 12.12
CA SER A 136 35.34 19.07 13.58
C SER A 136 33.94 19.01 14.18
N CYS A 137 33.80 18.42 15.36
CA CYS A 137 32.60 18.57 16.21
C CYS A 137 32.85 19.48 17.42
N ASP A 138 34.04 20.10 17.49
CA ASP A 138 34.39 21.06 18.52
C ASP A 138 34.02 22.48 18.05
N THR A 139 33.22 23.18 18.85
CA THR A 139 32.76 24.54 18.59
C THR A 139 33.88 25.58 18.66
N GLU A 140 34.90 25.34 19.49
CA GLU A 140 36.02 26.27 19.66
C GLU A 140 36.91 26.28 18.40
N LYS A 141 37.13 25.11 17.82
CA LYS A 141 37.94 24.93 16.60
C LYS A 141 37.26 25.48 15.34
N LEU A 142 35.93 25.64 15.35
CA LEU A 142 35.19 26.10 14.18
C LEU A 142 35.71 27.45 13.66
N THR A 143 36.02 28.40 14.54
CA THR A 143 36.50 29.73 14.11
C THR A 143 37.87 29.62 13.43
N ALA A 144 38.79 28.84 13.99
CA ALA A 144 40.11 28.60 13.38
C ALA A 144 39.98 27.92 12.00
N LEU A 145 39.07 26.95 11.86
CA LEU A 145 38.82 26.27 10.59
C LEU A 145 38.24 27.22 9.53
N MET A 146 37.44 28.21 9.93
CA MET A 146 36.90 29.20 9.00
C MET A 146 37.96 30.17 8.52
N GLU A 147 38.91 30.55 9.38
CA GLU A 147 40.02 31.46 9.04
C GLU A 147 40.97 30.83 8.01
N THR A 148 41.28 29.53 8.13
CA THR A 148 42.13 28.80 7.17
C THR A 148 41.37 28.26 5.96
N ALA A 149 40.06 28.53 5.84
CA ALA A 149 39.24 27.97 4.76
C ALA A 149 39.70 28.41 3.37
N ALA A 150 40.22 29.64 3.23
CA ALA A 150 40.69 30.17 1.95
C ALA A 150 41.88 29.38 1.36
N GLU A 151 42.61 28.63 2.18
CA GLU A 151 43.75 27.80 1.76
C GLU A 151 43.31 26.48 1.14
N ARG A 152 42.03 26.14 1.25
CA ARG A 152 41.46 24.85 0.86
C ARG A 152 40.43 25.02 -0.27
N PRO A 153 40.24 23.99 -1.11
CA PRO A 153 39.27 24.07 -2.18
C PRO A 153 37.85 24.17 -1.61
N LYS A 154 37.05 25.08 -2.17
CA LYS A 154 35.62 25.21 -1.82
C LYS A 154 34.91 23.88 -2.06
N PRO A 155 34.08 23.41 -1.11
CA PRO A 155 33.37 22.15 -1.26
C PRO A 155 32.32 22.27 -2.36
N TYR A 156 32.11 21.17 -3.08
CA TYR A 156 31.01 21.07 -4.02
C TYR A 156 29.69 20.94 -3.25
N LEU A 157 28.72 21.78 -3.62
CA LEU A 157 27.38 21.74 -3.05
C LEU A 157 26.41 21.10 -4.04
N PHE A 158 25.63 20.15 -3.56
CA PHE A 158 24.63 19.45 -4.33
C PHE A 158 23.38 20.31 -4.47
N LYS A 159 22.58 20.05 -5.50
CA LYS A 159 21.30 20.74 -5.71
C LYS A 159 20.33 20.53 -4.55
N SER A 160 20.40 19.38 -3.88
CA SER A 160 19.58 19.04 -2.73
C SER A 160 20.06 19.67 -1.42
N ASP A 161 21.24 20.31 -1.40
CA ASP A 161 21.76 20.88 -0.16
C ASP A 161 20.92 22.08 0.30
N HIS A 162 20.59 22.09 1.59
CA HIS A 162 19.81 23.17 2.19
C HIS A 162 20.75 24.30 2.60
N ARG A 163 20.69 25.40 1.86
CA ARG A 163 21.55 26.58 2.07
C ARG A 163 20.76 27.65 2.81
N PHE A 164 21.33 28.16 3.90
CA PHE A 164 20.72 29.24 4.66
C PHE A 164 20.73 30.55 3.84
N PRO A 165 19.66 31.37 3.90
CA PRO A 165 19.62 32.67 3.21
C PRO A 165 20.79 33.59 3.58
N GLY A 166 21.16 34.51 2.68
CA GLY A 166 22.22 35.50 2.94
C GLY A 166 23.64 35.05 2.57
N SER A 167 23.78 34.00 1.74
CA SER A 167 25.09 33.50 1.34
C SER A 167 25.79 34.38 0.30
N ASN A 168 27.08 34.66 0.49
CA ASN A 168 27.96 35.32 -0.49
C ASN A 168 29.04 34.33 -0.95
N PRO A 169 29.36 34.26 -2.27
CA PRO A 169 30.40 33.39 -2.81
C PRO A 169 31.78 33.56 -2.16
N ASP A 170 32.13 34.74 -1.63
CA ASP A 170 33.48 35.02 -1.10
C ASP A 170 33.70 34.51 0.33
N ILE A 171 32.65 34.05 1.00
CA ILE A 171 32.68 33.65 2.40
C ILE A 171 32.96 32.14 2.52
N PRO A 172 33.66 31.68 3.59
CA PRO A 172 33.78 30.25 3.90
C PRO A 172 32.43 29.51 3.91
N VAL A 173 32.44 28.28 3.40
CA VAL A 173 31.26 27.41 3.35
C VAL A 173 31.39 26.40 4.46
N VAL A 174 30.39 26.36 5.33
CA VAL A 174 30.35 25.46 6.48
C VAL A 174 29.12 24.57 6.34
N ILE A 175 29.36 23.27 6.18
CA ILE A 175 28.32 22.25 6.08
C ILE A 175 28.17 21.60 7.45
N LEU A 176 26.99 21.73 8.06
CA LEU A 176 26.63 21.03 9.27
C LEU A 176 25.99 19.69 8.91
N TYR A 177 26.58 18.61 9.41
CA TYR A 177 25.98 17.28 9.41
C TYR A 177 25.36 17.03 10.77
N ALA A 178 24.03 16.94 10.83
CA ALA A 178 23.32 16.71 12.08
C ALA A 178 21.93 16.08 11.92
N GLU A 179 21.40 15.53 13.01
CA GLU A 179 20.01 15.11 13.16
C GLU A 179 19.19 16.27 13.74
N ILE A 180 18.23 16.80 12.96
CA ILE A 180 17.30 17.84 13.43
C ILE A 180 16.54 17.33 14.67
N GLY A 181 16.32 18.20 15.64
CA GLY A 181 15.61 17.87 16.87
C GLY A 181 16.49 17.31 17.98
N SER A 182 17.77 17.09 17.72
CA SER A 182 18.75 16.71 18.75
C SER A 182 19.28 17.92 19.52
N SER A 183 19.71 17.70 20.77
CA SER A 183 20.31 18.74 21.62
C SER A 183 21.61 19.30 21.03
N GLU A 184 22.47 18.43 20.48
CA GLU A 184 23.70 18.85 19.78
C GLU A 184 23.40 19.68 18.54
N PHE A 185 22.39 19.29 17.76
CA PHE A 185 21.94 20.07 16.63
C PHE A 185 21.53 21.48 17.06
N THR A 186 20.73 21.63 18.11
CA THR A 186 20.31 22.94 18.63
C THR A 186 21.51 23.86 18.89
N MET A 187 22.53 23.35 19.60
CA MET A 187 23.73 24.12 19.94
C MET A 187 24.52 24.54 18.70
N PHE A 188 24.78 23.60 17.78
CA PHE A 188 25.53 23.87 16.56
C PHE A 188 24.76 24.78 15.59
N HIS A 189 23.44 24.60 15.49
CA HIS A 189 22.57 25.40 14.66
C HIS A 189 22.56 26.86 15.12
N GLN A 190 22.38 27.12 16.42
CA GLN A 190 22.43 28.48 16.98
C GLN A 190 23.78 29.17 16.74
N LEU A 191 24.88 28.43 16.91
CA LEU A 191 26.21 28.93 16.59
C LEU A 191 26.31 29.32 15.11
N MET A 192 25.84 28.46 14.20
CA MET A 192 25.87 28.71 12.76
C MET A 192 24.97 29.87 12.34
N LEU A 193 23.76 29.99 12.88
CA LEU A 193 22.88 31.14 12.66
C LEU A 193 23.58 32.45 13.05
N SER A 194 24.26 32.47 14.20
CA SER A 194 24.98 33.67 14.65
C SER A 194 26.10 34.09 13.69
N LYS A 195 26.76 33.13 13.03
CA LYS A 195 27.83 33.37 12.07
C LYS A 195 27.27 33.72 10.68
N ALA A 196 26.21 33.03 10.24
CA ALA A 196 25.55 33.26 8.96
C ALA A 196 24.88 34.64 8.90
N ASN A 197 24.14 35.03 9.94
CA ASN A 197 23.48 36.34 10.04
C ASN A 197 24.47 37.50 10.06
N LYS A 198 25.70 37.29 10.55
CA LYS A 198 26.79 38.27 10.50
C LYS A 198 27.54 38.30 9.16
N GLY A 199 27.16 37.45 8.19
CA GLY A 199 27.86 37.31 6.92
C GLY A 199 29.28 36.77 7.08
N LEU A 200 29.52 35.88 8.05
CA LEU A 200 30.83 35.27 8.30
C LEU A 200 30.94 33.83 7.78
N ALA A 201 29.81 33.15 7.57
CA ALA A 201 29.76 31.79 7.04
C ALA A 201 28.58 31.64 6.08
N THR A 202 28.80 30.95 4.96
CA THR A 202 27.70 30.31 4.23
C THR A 202 27.33 29.03 4.96
N TYR A 203 26.14 29.00 5.55
CA TYR A 203 25.65 27.85 6.31
C TYR A 203 24.85 26.90 5.42
N VAL A 204 25.22 25.63 5.43
CA VAL A 204 24.53 24.54 4.74
C VAL A 204 24.20 23.44 5.76
N LEU A 205 23.00 22.86 5.70
CA LEU A 205 22.59 21.74 6.53
C LEU A 205 22.43 20.47 5.67
N ARG A 206 23.09 19.39 6.09
CA ARG A 206 22.90 18.03 5.57
C ARG A 206 22.42 17.12 6.69
N HIS A 207 21.45 16.26 6.40
CA HIS A 207 20.97 15.28 7.36
C HIS A 207 22.04 14.23 7.67
N TYR A 208 22.27 13.98 8.96
CA TYR A 208 23.21 12.96 9.42
C TYR A 208 22.67 12.24 10.65
N LEU A 209 22.78 10.92 10.65
CA LEU A 209 22.32 10.04 11.72
C LEU A 209 23.53 9.23 12.18
N ALA A 210 24.06 9.57 13.35
CA ALA A 210 25.20 8.86 13.92
C ALA A 210 24.90 7.40 14.26
N SER A 211 23.65 7.10 14.59
CA SER A 211 23.18 5.75 14.90
C SER A 211 21.91 5.43 14.08
N PRO A 212 22.06 4.93 12.84
CA PRO A 212 20.93 4.52 12.02
C PRO A 212 20.14 3.37 12.67
N SER A 213 18.83 3.31 12.39
CA SER A 213 17.99 2.21 12.86
C SER A 213 18.45 0.86 12.32
N SER A 214 18.31 -0.21 13.12
CA SER A 214 18.51 -1.59 12.66
C SER A 214 17.42 -2.07 11.71
N HIS A 215 16.25 -1.43 11.75
CA HIS A 215 15.10 -1.77 10.92
C HIS A 215 15.21 -1.11 9.54
N ARG A 216 14.63 -1.73 8.53
CA ARG A 216 14.54 -1.17 7.18
C ARG A 216 13.21 -0.48 6.98
N VAL A 217 13.15 0.43 6.00
CA VAL A 217 11.88 1.07 5.64
C VAL A 217 10.99 0.05 4.93
N TYR A 218 9.76 -0.08 5.40
CA TYR A 218 8.70 -0.73 4.64
C TYR A 218 8.18 0.23 3.58
N LEU A 219 8.21 -0.21 2.33
CA LEU A 219 7.72 0.58 1.22
C LEU A 219 6.23 0.33 1.01
N SER A 220 5.53 1.35 0.54
CA SER A 220 4.16 1.24 0.03
C SER A 220 4.11 1.80 -1.40
N GLY A 221 2.97 1.66 -2.07
CA GLY A 221 2.81 2.07 -3.48
C GLY A 221 3.19 1.01 -4.53
N TYR A 222 3.38 -0.25 -4.11
CA TYR A 222 3.48 -1.39 -5.04
C TYR A 222 2.16 -2.18 -5.08
N GLY A 223 1.89 -2.81 -6.23
CA GLY A 223 0.81 -3.77 -6.39
C GLY A 223 1.31 -5.21 -6.30
N VAL A 224 0.48 -6.09 -5.74
CA VAL A 224 0.76 -7.53 -5.65
C VAL A 224 -0.31 -8.25 -6.45
N GLU A 225 0.12 -9.15 -7.32
CA GLU A 225 -0.80 -9.99 -8.10
C GLU A 225 -0.60 -11.47 -7.78
N LEU A 226 -1.70 -12.21 -7.76
CA LEU A 226 -1.71 -13.67 -7.71
C LEU A 226 -2.13 -14.20 -9.07
N ALA A 227 -1.13 -14.42 -9.93
CA ALA A 227 -1.35 -14.91 -11.29
C ALA A 227 -1.66 -16.41 -11.30
N ILE A 228 -2.77 -16.80 -11.94
CA ILE A 228 -3.09 -18.21 -12.21
C ILE A 228 -2.26 -18.67 -13.41
N LYS A 229 -1.30 -19.58 -13.18
CA LYS A 229 -0.42 -20.12 -14.22
C LYS A 229 -1.12 -21.09 -15.17
N ASN A 230 -1.98 -21.97 -14.67
CA ASN A 230 -2.70 -22.95 -15.48
C ASN A 230 -4.11 -22.45 -15.80
N GLN A 231 -4.25 -21.74 -16.92
CA GLN A 231 -5.53 -21.19 -17.39
C GLN A 231 -6.31 -22.18 -18.29
N GLU A 232 -5.61 -23.09 -18.97
CA GLU A 232 -6.18 -23.98 -20.00
C GLU A 232 -7.08 -25.09 -19.43
N TYR A 233 -6.71 -25.68 -18.29
CA TYR A 233 -7.49 -26.76 -17.66
C TYR A 233 -8.76 -26.29 -16.93
N LYS A 234 -9.05 -24.97 -16.93
CA LYS A 234 -10.20 -24.38 -16.22
C LYS A 234 -11.30 -23.86 -17.12
N ALA A 235 -11.02 -23.66 -18.42
CA ALA A 235 -12.05 -23.47 -19.43
C ALA A 235 -12.54 -24.87 -19.84
N LYS A 236 -13.76 -25.25 -19.44
CA LYS A 236 -14.34 -26.51 -19.93
C LYS A 236 -14.57 -26.39 -21.43
N ASP A 237 -14.12 -27.40 -22.17
CA ASP A 237 -14.51 -27.64 -23.55
C ASP A 237 -16.03 -27.86 -23.63
N ASP A 238 -16.71 -27.10 -24.50
CA ASP A 238 -18.17 -27.12 -24.68
C ASP A 238 -18.65 -28.36 -25.45
N THR A 239 -17.74 -29.21 -25.94
CA THR A 239 -18.08 -30.46 -26.66
C THR A 239 -18.80 -31.50 -25.81
N GLN A 240 -18.87 -31.35 -24.47
CA GLN A 240 -19.61 -32.24 -23.57
C GLN A 240 -20.84 -31.62 -22.90
N VAL A 241 -21.47 -30.58 -23.49
CA VAL A 241 -22.64 -29.91 -22.88
C VAL A 241 -23.97 -30.19 -23.59
N GLN A 242 -24.08 -31.36 -24.23
CA GLN A 242 -25.38 -32.05 -24.32
C GLN A 242 -25.28 -33.36 -23.53
N GLY A 243 -25.59 -33.30 -22.23
CA GLY A 243 -25.71 -34.51 -21.40
C GLY A 243 -25.02 -34.50 -20.03
N ALA A 244 -24.57 -33.35 -19.51
CA ALA A 244 -23.93 -33.27 -18.19
C ALA A 244 -24.72 -32.43 -17.16
N GLU A 245 -26.05 -32.37 -17.29
CA GLU A 245 -26.86 -32.42 -16.08
C GLU A 245 -26.86 -33.89 -15.63
N VAL A 246 -26.48 -34.18 -14.37
CA VAL A 246 -26.67 -35.49 -13.70
C VAL A 246 -25.57 -36.57 -13.87
N ASN A 247 -24.27 -36.24 -13.91
CA ASN A 247 -23.21 -37.24 -13.62
C ASN A 247 -22.47 -36.98 -12.28
N ALA A 248 -23.08 -36.22 -11.37
CA ALA A 248 -22.74 -36.26 -9.94
C ALA A 248 -23.76 -37.10 -9.13
N THR A 249 -24.76 -37.66 -9.81
CA THR A 249 -25.89 -38.40 -9.25
C THR A 249 -25.96 -39.85 -9.73
N LEU A 250 -25.04 -40.27 -10.61
CA LEU A 250 -24.99 -41.63 -11.13
C LEU A 250 -23.54 -42.13 -11.11
N MET A 251 -23.10 -42.66 -9.96
CA MET A 251 -22.03 -43.66 -9.86
C MET A 251 -22.26 -44.46 -8.56
N GLY A 252 -22.54 -45.75 -8.72
CA GLY A 252 -22.48 -46.83 -7.73
C GLY A 252 -23.22 -46.65 -6.40
N GLU A 253 -24.46 -47.13 -6.30
CA GLU A 253 -25.16 -47.30 -5.00
C GLU A 253 -24.38 -48.17 -3.99
N ASN A 254 -23.29 -48.83 -4.39
CA ASN A 254 -22.49 -49.74 -3.58
C ASN A 254 -20.97 -49.51 -3.71
N ASP A 255 -20.50 -48.28 -3.89
CA ASP A 255 -19.04 -48.02 -3.88
C ASP A 255 -18.55 -47.68 -2.46
N PRO A 256 -17.76 -48.56 -1.79
CA PRO A 256 -17.34 -48.36 -0.41
C PRO A 256 -16.25 -47.27 -0.25
N VAL A 257 -15.76 -46.69 -1.35
CA VAL A 257 -14.66 -45.73 -1.40
C VAL A 257 -15.12 -44.33 -1.87
N ASP A 258 -16.38 -43.94 -1.61
CA ASP A 258 -16.87 -42.56 -1.79
C ASP A 258 -16.32 -41.66 -0.66
N GLU A 259 -15.04 -41.27 -0.78
CA GLU A 259 -14.34 -40.41 0.19
C GLU A 259 -14.34 -38.93 -0.25
N VAL A 260 -14.81 -38.02 0.61
CA VAL A 260 -14.73 -36.57 0.40
C VAL A 260 -14.22 -35.91 1.69
N GLN A 261 -13.08 -35.20 1.61
CA GLN A 261 -12.46 -34.50 2.75
C GLN A 261 -12.26 -35.39 4.00
N GLY A 262 -11.88 -36.66 3.80
CA GLY A 262 -11.68 -37.63 4.89
C GLY A 262 -12.96 -38.33 5.38
N PHE A 263 -14.13 -38.02 4.82
CA PHE A 263 -15.39 -38.71 5.13
C PHE A 263 -15.70 -39.81 4.11
N LEU A 264 -15.85 -41.04 4.58
CA LEU A 264 -16.28 -42.19 3.77
C LEU A 264 -17.82 -42.25 3.70
N PHE A 265 -18.40 -41.55 2.73
CA PHE A 265 -19.85 -41.46 2.54
C PHE A 265 -20.49 -42.80 2.19
N GLY A 266 -19.76 -43.73 1.56
CA GLY A 266 -20.23 -45.10 1.34
C GLY A 266 -20.52 -45.86 2.63
N LYS A 267 -19.63 -45.76 3.63
CA LYS A 267 -19.83 -46.35 4.97
C LYS A 267 -20.86 -45.59 5.81
N LEU A 268 -20.90 -44.26 5.70
CA LEU A 268 -21.86 -43.44 6.45
C LEU A 268 -23.31 -43.70 6.01
N LYS A 269 -23.55 -43.88 4.71
CA LYS A 269 -24.87 -44.22 4.16
C LYS A 269 -25.37 -45.60 4.60
N THR A 270 -24.46 -46.56 4.80
CA THR A 270 -24.79 -47.93 5.26
C THR A 270 -25.04 -48.00 6.76
N LEU A 271 -24.30 -47.23 7.56
CA LEU A 271 -24.47 -47.17 9.01
C LEU A 271 -25.66 -46.32 9.46
N TYR A 272 -26.01 -45.27 8.70
CA TYR A 272 -27.06 -44.33 9.05
C TYR A 272 -28.04 -44.08 7.89
N PRO A 273 -28.89 -45.07 7.53
CA PRO A 273 -29.81 -44.96 6.41
C PRO A 273 -30.89 -43.88 6.60
N GLU A 274 -31.25 -43.56 7.85
CA GLU A 274 -32.23 -42.51 8.20
C GLU A 274 -31.75 -41.08 7.86
N LEU A 275 -30.43 -40.87 7.81
CA LEU A 275 -29.80 -39.55 7.60
C LEU A 275 -29.36 -39.32 6.14
N LYS A 276 -29.87 -40.12 5.21
CA LYS A 276 -29.43 -40.15 3.80
C LYS A 276 -29.48 -38.79 3.11
N GLU A 277 -30.53 -38.00 3.34
CA GLU A 277 -30.67 -36.67 2.73
C GLU A 277 -29.72 -35.63 3.35
N GLN A 278 -29.48 -35.68 4.66
CA GLN A 278 -28.53 -34.79 5.32
C GLN A 278 -27.08 -35.13 4.95
N LEU A 279 -26.75 -36.42 4.77
CA LEU A 279 -25.45 -36.86 4.27
C LEU A 279 -25.22 -36.42 2.81
N LYS A 280 -26.27 -36.38 1.98
CA LYS A 280 -26.19 -35.82 0.63
C LYS A 280 -25.91 -34.30 0.67
N GLU A 281 -26.61 -33.56 1.51
CA GLU A 281 -26.41 -32.11 1.62
C GLU A 281 -25.02 -31.77 2.19
N LEU A 282 -24.55 -32.52 3.20
CA LEU A 282 -23.20 -32.37 3.74
C LEU A 282 -22.14 -32.67 2.68
N ARG A 283 -22.30 -33.76 1.91
CA ARG A 283 -21.39 -34.11 0.81
C ARG A 283 -21.37 -33.00 -0.24
N LYS A 284 -22.53 -32.47 -0.61
CA LYS A 284 -22.66 -31.35 -1.56
C LYS A 284 -21.93 -30.12 -1.04
N HIS A 285 -22.15 -29.75 0.22
CA HIS A 285 -21.46 -28.63 0.85
C HIS A 285 -19.93 -28.83 0.88
N LEU A 286 -19.44 -30.04 1.19
CA LEU A 286 -18.01 -30.36 1.19
C LEU A 286 -17.39 -30.31 -0.21
N VAL A 287 -18.11 -30.74 -1.23
CA VAL A 287 -17.65 -30.66 -2.63
C VAL A 287 -17.65 -29.20 -3.11
N GLU A 288 -18.68 -28.43 -2.77
CA GLU A 288 -18.78 -27.01 -3.08
C GLU A 288 -17.72 -26.17 -2.33
N SER A 289 -17.40 -26.51 -1.08
CA SER A 289 -16.36 -25.86 -0.29
C SER A 289 -14.94 -26.26 -0.70
N THR A 290 -14.76 -27.47 -1.26
CA THR A 290 -13.45 -27.92 -1.76
C THR A 290 -13.09 -27.26 -3.10
N ASN A 291 -14.10 -26.83 -3.86
CA ASN A 291 -13.91 -26.21 -5.17
C ASN A 291 -14.06 -24.68 -5.09
N GLU A 292 -13.13 -24.02 -4.37
CA GLU A 292 -13.08 -22.54 -4.20
C GLU A 292 -13.06 -21.77 -5.55
N MET A 293 -12.72 -22.44 -6.66
CA MET A 293 -12.81 -21.89 -8.02
C MET A 293 -13.72 -22.77 -8.88
N ALA A 294 -15.04 -22.52 -8.84
CA ALA A 294 -15.98 -23.18 -9.76
C ALA A 294 -15.59 -22.88 -11.23
N PRO A 295 -15.45 -23.89 -12.10
CA PRO A 295 -15.10 -23.69 -13.51
C PRO A 295 -16.18 -22.84 -14.21
N LEU A 296 -15.73 -21.85 -14.98
CA LEU A 296 -16.59 -20.93 -15.72
C LEU A 296 -16.97 -21.54 -17.06
N LYS A 297 -18.24 -21.42 -17.44
CA LYS A 297 -18.72 -21.86 -18.77
C LYS A 297 -18.45 -20.76 -19.80
N VAL A 298 -18.12 -21.13 -21.04
CA VAL A 298 -17.63 -20.19 -22.07
C VAL A 298 -18.61 -19.03 -22.34
N TRP A 299 -19.91 -19.30 -22.40
CA TRP A 299 -20.93 -18.25 -22.60
C TRP A 299 -21.07 -17.29 -21.42
N GLN A 300 -20.72 -17.70 -20.20
CA GLN A 300 -20.79 -16.84 -19.01
C GLN A 300 -19.69 -15.77 -19.04
N MET A 301 -18.61 -15.99 -19.79
CA MET A 301 -17.53 -15.02 -19.96
C MET A 301 -17.89 -13.86 -20.89
N GLN A 302 -18.80 -14.07 -21.86
CA GLN A 302 -19.14 -13.04 -22.86
C GLN A 302 -19.84 -11.79 -22.27
N ASP A 303 -20.73 -11.98 -21.29
CA ASP A 303 -21.51 -10.90 -20.68
C ASP A 303 -20.91 -10.39 -19.36
N LEU A 304 -19.72 -10.88 -19.00
CA LEU A 304 -19.18 -10.71 -17.67
C LEU A 304 -18.79 -9.26 -17.32
N SER A 305 -18.12 -8.59 -18.24
CA SER A 305 -17.72 -7.19 -18.07
C SER A 305 -18.95 -6.30 -17.88
N PHE A 306 -20.03 -6.57 -18.63
CA PHE A 306 -21.29 -5.85 -18.52
C PHE A 306 -21.98 -6.11 -17.18
N GLN A 307 -22.05 -7.36 -16.73
CA GLN A 307 -22.65 -7.68 -15.43
C GLN A 307 -21.88 -7.03 -14.27
N THR A 308 -20.56 -7.00 -14.36
CA THR A 308 -19.69 -6.34 -13.37
C THR A 308 -19.96 -4.84 -13.33
N ALA A 309 -19.98 -4.18 -14.50
CA ALA A 309 -20.28 -2.75 -14.59
C ALA A 309 -21.69 -2.43 -14.07
N ALA A 310 -22.69 -3.23 -14.45
CA ALA A 310 -24.07 -3.07 -13.99
C ALA A 310 -24.17 -3.21 -12.46
N ARG A 311 -23.42 -4.13 -11.85
CA ARG A 311 -23.38 -4.32 -10.40
C ARG A 311 -22.78 -3.11 -9.68
N ILE A 312 -21.72 -2.51 -10.24
CA ILE A 312 -21.12 -1.28 -9.68
C ILE A 312 -22.13 -0.12 -9.76
N LEU A 313 -22.80 0.04 -10.90
CA LEU A 313 -23.78 1.12 -11.11
C LEU A 313 -25.07 0.94 -10.31
N ALA A 314 -25.44 -0.31 -9.98
CA ALA A 314 -26.61 -0.61 -9.17
C ALA A 314 -26.35 -0.46 -7.66
N ALA A 315 -25.08 -0.37 -7.23
CA ALA A 315 -24.74 -0.13 -5.83
C ALA A 315 -25.09 1.31 -5.42
N PRO A 316 -25.39 1.57 -4.14
CA PRO A 316 -25.53 2.93 -3.63
C PRO A 316 -24.28 3.77 -3.93
N SER A 317 -24.45 5.06 -4.19
CA SER A 317 -23.33 5.95 -4.56
C SER A 317 -22.23 6.00 -3.50
N SER A 318 -22.55 5.81 -2.22
CA SER A 318 -21.57 5.71 -1.12
C SER A 318 -20.66 4.49 -1.23
N ASP A 319 -21.16 3.40 -1.82
CA ASP A 319 -20.53 2.08 -1.79
C ASP A 319 -19.98 1.67 -3.16
N ALA A 320 -20.33 2.39 -4.22
CA ALA A 320 -19.94 2.08 -5.60
C ALA A 320 -18.41 1.91 -5.76
N LEU A 321 -17.60 2.76 -5.12
CA LEU A 321 -16.14 2.65 -5.14
C LEU A 321 -15.63 1.43 -4.36
N ASN A 322 -16.26 1.10 -3.22
CA ASN A 322 -15.91 -0.09 -2.44
C ASN A 322 -16.23 -1.37 -3.22
N VAL A 323 -17.38 -1.41 -3.89
CA VAL A 323 -17.80 -2.50 -4.76
C VAL A 323 -16.85 -2.62 -5.97
N MET A 324 -16.46 -1.50 -6.59
CA MET A 324 -15.50 -1.50 -7.69
C MET A 324 -14.14 -2.05 -7.24
N ARG A 325 -13.59 -1.56 -6.12
CA ARG A 325 -12.30 -2.02 -5.56
C ARG A 325 -12.34 -3.52 -5.32
N ASP A 326 -13.36 -4.00 -4.65
CA ASP A 326 -13.49 -5.39 -4.28
C ASP A 326 -13.68 -6.32 -5.50
N LEU A 327 -14.47 -5.90 -6.50
CA LEU A 327 -14.59 -6.63 -7.76
C LEU A 327 -13.26 -6.64 -8.54
N SER A 328 -12.49 -5.54 -8.53
CA SER A 328 -11.19 -5.49 -9.22
C SER A 328 -10.13 -6.36 -8.56
N GLN A 329 -10.13 -6.46 -7.22
CA GLN A 329 -9.12 -7.21 -6.47
C GLN A 329 -9.47 -8.71 -6.36
N ASN A 330 -10.76 -9.05 -6.26
CA ASN A 330 -11.25 -10.40 -6.04
C ASN A 330 -12.10 -10.92 -7.22
N PHE A 331 -11.76 -10.53 -8.44
CA PHE A 331 -12.56 -10.80 -9.63
C PHE A 331 -12.86 -12.29 -9.79
N LEU A 332 -11.83 -13.13 -9.81
CA LEU A 332 -11.94 -14.58 -10.07
C LEU A 332 -12.66 -15.38 -8.96
N PRO A 333 -12.41 -15.17 -7.65
CA PRO A 333 -13.19 -15.84 -6.61
C PRO A 333 -14.67 -15.43 -6.58
N ARG A 334 -15.01 -14.18 -6.94
CA ARG A 334 -16.40 -13.68 -6.92
C ARG A 334 -17.24 -14.08 -8.14
N LEU A 335 -16.58 -14.53 -9.20
CA LEU A 335 -17.17 -14.98 -10.46
C LEU A 335 -18.03 -16.24 -10.33
N GLY A 336 -17.61 -17.19 -9.48
CA GLY A 336 -18.24 -18.52 -9.39
C GLY A 336 -19.63 -18.52 -8.74
N PRO A 337 -19.79 -18.04 -7.49
CA PRO A 337 -21.06 -18.14 -6.77
C PRO A 337 -21.99 -16.92 -6.96
N SER A 338 -21.45 -15.70 -6.99
CA SER A 338 -22.26 -14.49 -6.75
C SER A 338 -22.89 -13.87 -8.00
N LEU A 339 -22.24 -14.00 -9.16
CA LEU A 339 -22.78 -13.49 -10.43
C LEU A 339 -23.87 -14.41 -11.02
N LYS A 340 -23.91 -15.68 -10.60
CA LYS A 340 -24.95 -16.64 -11.00
C LYS A 340 -26.34 -16.31 -10.45
N GLN A 341 -26.40 -15.61 -9.31
CA GLN A 341 -27.67 -15.36 -8.60
C GLN A 341 -28.32 -14.03 -8.98
N TRP A 342 -27.57 -13.12 -9.63
CA TRP A 342 -28.11 -11.86 -10.12
C TRP A 342 -28.71 -12.04 -11.51
N SER A 343 -30.04 -11.98 -11.58
CA SER A 343 -30.79 -11.87 -12.82
C SER A 343 -30.65 -10.47 -13.43
N ALA A 344 -29.42 -10.10 -13.79
CA ALA A 344 -29.09 -8.92 -14.62
C ALA A 344 -29.76 -8.97 -16.01
N LEU A 345 -30.44 -10.07 -16.35
CA LEU A 345 -31.25 -10.29 -17.54
C LEU A 345 -32.16 -9.11 -17.91
N ARG A 346 -32.72 -8.36 -16.96
CA ARG A 346 -33.62 -7.22 -17.28
C ARG A 346 -32.89 -6.02 -17.86
N TYR A 347 -31.76 -5.61 -17.27
CA TYR A 347 -30.94 -4.52 -17.79
C TYR A 347 -30.15 -4.95 -19.04
N VAL A 348 -29.61 -6.17 -19.06
CA VAL A 348 -28.90 -6.76 -20.20
C VAL A 348 -29.80 -6.87 -21.43
N LYS A 349 -31.02 -7.41 -21.30
CA LYS A 349 -31.97 -7.53 -22.43
C LYS A 349 -32.39 -6.16 -22.95
N ARG A 350 -32.62 -5.18 -22.06
CA ARG A 350 -32.97 -3.82 -22.44
C ARG A 350 -31.82 -3.15 -23.19
N TRP A 351 -30.58 -3.26 -22.70
CA TRP A 351 -29.41 -2.66 -23.34
C TRP A 351 -29.06 -3.33 -24.69
N LYS A 352 -29.10 -4.67 -24.77
CA LYS A 352 -28.92 -5.43 -26.04
C LYS A 352 -29.99 -5.07 -27.07
N ARG A 353 -31.26 -4.85 -26.67
CA ARG A 353 -32.32 -4.34 -27.56
C ARG A 353 -32.00 -2.96 -28.13
N THR A 354 -31.59 -2.02 -27.27
CA THR A 354 -31.17 -0.68 -27.74
C THR A 354 -29.94 -0.73 -28.65
N ARG A 355 -29.00 -1.67 -28.42
CA ARG A 355 -27.80 -1.81 -29.26
C ARG A 355 -28.13 -2.43 -30.63
N SER A 356 -29.08 -3.36 -30.72
CA SER A 356 -29.60 -3.87 -32.00
C SER A 356 -30.28 -2.74 -32.78
N SER A 357 -31.15 -1.97 -32.11
CA SER A 357 -31.82 -0.81 -32.69
C SER A 357 -30.84 0.28 -33.15
N LEU A 358 -29.77 0.54 -32.40
CA LEU A 358 -28.74 1.51 -32.79
C LEU A 358 -27.86 1.02 -33.94
N ARG A 359 -27.62 -0.30 -34.05
CA ARG A 359 -26.93 -0.91 -35.18
C ARG A 359 -27.78 -0.87 -36.45
N GLU A 360 -29.06 -1.19 -36.33
CA GLU A 360 -30.06 -1.05 -37.40
C GLU A 360 -30.19 0.41 -37.87
N LEU A 361 -30.14 1.38 -36.96
CA LEU A 361 -30.15 2.81 -37.30
C LEU A 361 -28.85 3.27 -37.98
N TRP A 362 -27.70 2.68 -37.64
CA TRP A 362 -26.42 2.97 -38.29
C TRP A 362 -26.34 2.34 -39.69
N ASP A 363 -26.79 1.09 -39.85
CA ASP A 363 -26.81 0.37 -41.13
C ASP A 363 -27.83 1.02 -42.09
N CYS A 364 -28.98 1.47 -41.59
CA CYS A 364 -29.98 2.18 -42.40
C CYS A 364 -29.47 3.56 -42.85
N SER A 365 -28.68 4.26 -42.03
CA SER A 365 -28.05 5.53 -42.41
C SER A 365 -26.94 5.34 -43.47
N LEU A 366 -26.19 4.21 -43.40
CA LEU A 366 -25.16 3.87 -44.39
C LEU A 366 -25.75 3.49 -45.77
N GLU A 367 -26.85 2.72 -45.80
CA GLU A 367 -27.54 2.36 -47.06
C GLU A 367 -28.20 3.59 -47.73
N THR A 368 -28.69 4.55 -46.93
CA THR A 368 -29.28 5.80 -47.46
C THR A 368 -28.20 6.73 -48.04
N LEU A 369 -26.99 6.74 -47.47
CA LEU A 369 -25.84 7.48 -47.99
C LEU A 369 -25.22 6.83 -49.24
N LEU A 370 -25.32 5.50 -49.39
CA LEU A 370 -24.79 4.79 -50.57
C LEU A 370 -25.76 4.79 -51.77
N SER A 371 -27.08 4.88 -51.56
CA SER A 371 -28.06 4.94 -52.66
C SER A 371 -28.25 6.33 -53.29
N SER A 372 -27.85 7.41 -52.58
CA SER A 372 -27.90 8.78 -53.10
C SER A 372 -26.69 9.18 -53.95
N SER A 373 -25.68 8.30 -54.07
CA SER A 373 -24.45 8.56 -54.81
C SER A 373 -24.43 7.98 -56.24
N THR A 374 -25.51 7.36 -56.72
CA THR A 374 -25.57 6.67 -58.03
C THR A 374 -26.28 7.41 -59.16
N ASP A 375 -26.75 8.65 -58.98
CA ASP A 375 -27.48 9.43 -60.00
C ASP A 375 -26.74 10.70 -60.46
N TYR A 376 -25.42 10.63 -60.67
CA TYR A 376 -24.68 11.59 -61.49
C TYR A 376 -23.57 10.89 -62.28
N THR A 377 -23.94 10.35 -63.44
CA THR A 377 -23.11 10.31 -64.66
C THR A 377 -24.01 10.36 -65.87
#